data_AF-A0A4U7DRK0-F1
#
_entry.id   AF-A0A4U7DRK0-F1
#
_cell.length_a   1.000
_cell.length_b   1.000
_cell.length_c   1.000
_cell.angle_alpha   90.00
_cell.angle_beta   90.00
_cell.angle_gamma   90.00
#
_symmetry.space_group_name_H-M   'P 1'
#
loop_
_entity.id
_entity.type
_entity.pdbx_description
1 polymer ?
#
loop_
_entity_poly.entity_id
_entity_poly.type
_entity_poly.pdbx_seq_one_letter_code
_entity_poly.pdbx_strand_id
1 'polypeptide(L)'
;MARKTHYQQLKEYYEEKVDTEKPCSVGNTLSVSRLSGVPEWAADYPVTGQVTRVEPKGVGTHNIVADWFVRVRFDSDQPTGVAGTTTELFCVGGSRRSWADLPVVVTDD
;
A
#
# COMPACT_ATOMS: atom_id res chain seq x y z
N MET A 1 -26.80 11.13 12.89
CA MET A 1 -25.73 10.14 12.60
C MET A 1 -25.57 10.05 11.10
N ALA A 2 -24.37 10.29 10.55
CA ALA A 2 -24.13 10.14 9.12
C ALA A 2 -24.25 8.65 8.73
N ARG A 3 -25.04 8.35 7.71
CA ARG A 3 -25.25 6.98 7.24
C ARG A 3 -24.00 6.55 6.47
N LYS A 4 -23.32 5.49 6.93
CA LYS A 4 -22.17 4.93 6.20
C LYS A 4 -22.63 4.42 4.83
N THR A 5 -21.80 4.61 3.82
CA THR A 5 -22.06 4.08 2.48
C THR A 5 -21.95 2.55 2.49
N HIS A 6 -22.59 1.88 1.55
CA HIS A 6 -22.48 0.41 1.41
C HIS A 6 -21.03 -0.05 1.29
N TYR A 7 -20.21 0.72 0.55
CA TYR A 7 -18.79 0.45 0.40
C TYR A 7 -18.02 0.60 1.72
N GLN A 8 -18.33 1.59 2.56
CA GLN A 8 -17.71 1.73 3.89
C GLN A 8 -18.04 0.55 4.80
N GLN A 9 -19.28 0.06 4.76
CA GLN A 9 -19.69 -1.13 5.52
C GLN A 9 -18.96 -2.38 5.05
N LEU A 10 -18.84 -2.56 3.73
CA LEU A 10 -18.11 -3.67 3.13
C LEU A 10 -16.63 -3.65 3.54
N LYS A 11 -16.02 -2.45 3.50
CA LYS A 11 -14.62 -2.26 3.91
C LYS A 11 -14.41 -2.66 5.37
N GLU A 12 -15.23 -2.14 6.29
CA GLU A 12 -15.12 -2.46 7.72
C GLU A 12 -15.25 -3.96 7.97
N TYR A 13 -16.23 -4.61 7.33
CA TYR A 13 -16.42 -6.06 7.42
C TYR A 13 -15.18 -6.86 7.00
N TYR A 14 -14.51 -6.45 5.94
CA TYR A 14 -13.31 -7.14 5.48
C TYR A 14 -12.07 -6.77 6.29
N GLU A 15 -11.94 -5.54 6.78
CA GLU A 15 -10.85 -5.14 7.67
C GLU A 15 -10.86 -5.99 8.96
N GLU A 16 -12.05 -6.33 9.49
CA GLU A 16 -12.21 -7.23 10.65
C GLU A 16 -11.86 -8.71 10.35
N LYS A 17 -11.80 -9.09 9.07
CA LYS A 17 -11.61 -10.49 8.63
C LYS A 17 -10.24 -10.79 8.06
N VAL A 18 -9.38 -9.78 7.95
CA VAL A 18 -7.99 -9.97 7.55
C VAL A 18 -7.19 -10.33 8.80
N ASP A 19 -6.48 -11.45 8.75
CA ASP A 19 -5.70 -11.98 9.89
C ASP A 19 -4.42 -11.17 10.18
N THR A 20 -4.03 -10.27 9.28
CA THR A 20 -2.84 -9.42 9.41
C THR A 20 -3.19 -7.98 9.75
N GLU A 21 -2.36 -7.36 10.61
CA GLU A 21 -2.51 -5.95 10.95
C GLU A 21 -2.44 -5.05 9.73
N LYS A 22 -3.21 -3.96 9.79
CA LYS A 22 -3.22 -2.94 8.75
C LYS A 22 -1.83 -2.32 8.59
N PRO A 23 -1.26 -2.30 7.37
CA PRO A 23 0.13 -1.95 7.16
C PRO A 23 0.45 -0.46 7.32
N CYS A 24 -0.51 0.40 6.94
CA CYS A 24 -0.36 1.85 6.93
C CYS A 24 -1.74 2.52 6.83
N SER A 25 -1.75 3.83 6.93
CA SER A 25 -2.91 4.69 6.77
C SER A 25 -2.78 5.60 5.56
N VAL A 26 -3.92 6.01 5.02
CA VAL A 26 -3.97 7.06 3.98
C VAL A 26 -3.33 8.33 4.52
N GLY A 27 -2.47 8.95 3.71
CA GLY A 27 -1.67 10.11 4.09
C GLY A 27 -0.30 9.78 4.67
N ASN A 28 0.00 8.52 4.99
CA ASN A 28 1.38 8.16 5.33
C ASN A 28 2.29 8.30 4.11
N THR A 29 3.52 8.73 4.35
CA THR A 29 4.61 8.68 3.39
C THR A 29 5.36 7.36 3.57
N LEU A 30 5.59 6.64 2.47
CA LEU A 30 6.25 5.33 2.44
C LEU A 30 7.51 5.42 1.58
N SER A 31 8.62 4.89 2.11
CA SER A 31 9.77 4.54 1.28
C SER A 31 9.49 3.21 0.56
N VAL A 32 9.55 3.17 -0.76
CA VAL A 32 9.32 1.96 -1.55
C VAL A 32 10.68 1.41 -1.96
N SER A 33 10.84 0.10 -1.82
CA SER A 33 12.11 -0.60 -2.05
C SER A 33 12.02 -1.53 -3.26
N ARG A 34 13.17 -2.06 -3.69
CA ARG A 34 13.23 -3.06 -4.77
C ARG A 34 12.28 -4.24 -4.57
N LEU A 35 12.00 -4.61 -3.33
CA LEU A 35 11.13 -5.74 -3.00
C LEU A 35 9.64 -5.46 -3.18
N SER A 36 9.26 -4.20 -3.38
CA SER A 36 7.86 -3.77 -3.53
C SER A 36 7.30 -4.00 -4.95
N GLY A 37 8.12 -4.48 -5.88
CA GLY A 37 7.67 -4.94 -7.21
C GLY A 37 7.72 -3.90 -8.32
N VAL A 38 8.22 -2.69 -8.08
CA VAL A 38 8.51 -1.74 -9.17
C VAL A 38 9.80 -2.20 -9.89
N PRO A 39 9.83 -2.28 -11.24
CA PRO A 39 11.05 -2.70 -11.93
C PRO A 39 12.21 -1.71 -11.73
N GLU A 40 13.45 -2.20 -11.61
CA GLU A 40 14.63 -1.36 -11.42
C GLU A 40 14.90 -0.40 -12.59
N TRP A 41 14.46 -0.74 -13.80
CA TRP A 41 14.56 0.17 -14.94
C TRP A 41 13.62 1.38 -14.84
N ALA A 42 12.60 1.31 -13.98
CA ALA A 42 11.60 2.36 -13.79
C ALA A 42 11.86 3.21 -12.54
N ALA A 43 12.67 2.72 -11.58
CA ALA A 43 12.85 3.33 -10.27
C ALA A 43 14.29 3.21 -9.79
N ASP A 44 14.89 4.35 -9.46
CA ASP A 44 16.12 4.41 -8.68
C ASP A 44 15.75 4.39 -7.20
N TYR A 45 15.90 3.22 -6.58
CA TYR A 45 15.51 2.99 -5.20
C TYR A 45 16.47 3.61 -4.18
N PRO A 46 15.97 4.00 -2.98
CA PRO A 46 14.58 3.98 -2.54
C PRO A 46 13.75 5.12 -3.16
N VAL A 47 12.46 4.87 -3.42
CA VAL A 47 11.52 5.84 -4.00
C VAL A 47 10.45 6.17 -2.97
N THR A 48 10.22 7.45 -2.70
CA THR A 48 9.23 7.86 -1.69
C THR A 48 7.86 8.13 -2.33
N GLY A 49 6.77 7.86 -1.61
CA GLY A 49 5.45 8.24 -2.09
C GLY A 49 4.39 8.23 -1.00
N GLN A 50 3.26 8.89 -1.28
CA GLN A 50 2.14 9.00 -0.35
C GLN A 50 1.09 7.92 -0.57
N VAL A 51 0.60 7.35 0.53
CA VAL A 51 -0.51 6.41 0.53
C VAL A 51 -1.81 7.14 0.23
N THR A 52 -2.43 6.80 -0.88
CA THR A 52 -3.71 7.37 -1.33
C THR A 52 -4.89 6.44 -1.06
N ARG A 53 -4.65 5.13 -0.88
CA ARG A 53 -5.69 4.14 -0.59
C ARG A 53 -5.12 2.94 0.14
N VAL A 54 -5.89 2.39 1.07
CA VAL A 54 -5.60 1.11 1.75
C VAL A 54 -6.89 0.30 1.80
N GLU A 55 -6.86 -0.93 1.29
CA GLU A 55 -8.01 -1.83 1.23
C GLU A 55 -7.67 -3.24 1.73
N PRO A 56 -8.56 -3.87 2.52
CA PRO A 56 -8.43 -5.28 2.85
C PRO A 56 -8.82 -6.17 1.67
N LYS A 57 -8.40 -7.43 1.72
CA LYS A 57 -8.87 -8.48 0.82
C LYS A 57 -10.39 -8.58 0.81
N GLY A 58 -10.98 -8.68 -0.38
CA GLY A 58 -12.43 -8.88 -0.56
C GLY A 58 -13.24 -7.62 -0.90
N VAL A 59 -12.62 -6.43 -0.81
CA VAL A 59 -13.26 -5.16 -1.24
C VAL A 59 -13.05 -4.87 -2.73
N GLY A 60 -12.01 -5.45 -3.36
CA GLY A 60 -11.59 -5.16 -4.74
C GLY A 60 -11.74 -6.33 -5.73
N THR A 61 -11.31 -6.10 -6.98
CA THR A 61 -11.33 -7.05 -8.11
C THR A 61 -10.05 -7.87 -8.25
N HIS A 62 -9.15 -7.82 -7.26
CA HIS A 62 -7.84 -8.44 -7.36
C HIS A 62 -7.95 -9.97 -7.25
N ASN A 63 -7.52 -10.67 -8.29
CA ASN A 63 -7.38 -12.13 -8.30
C ASN A 63 -6.05 -12.61 -7.68
N ILE A 64 -5.46 -11.81 -6.79
CA ILE A 64 -4.18 -12.06 -6.14
C ILE A 64 -4.43 -12.45 -4.69
N VAL A 65 -3.67 -13.42 -4.19
CA VAL A 65 -3.68 -13.78 -2.77
C VAL A 65 -2.89 -12.73 -2.01
N ALA A 66 -3.57 -11.68 -1.53
CA ALA A 66 -3.04 -10.64 -0.67
C ALA A 66 -4.09 -10.23 0.37
N ASP A 67 -3.62 -9.83 1.55
CA ASP A 67 -4.42 -9.39 2.69
C ASP A 67 -4.74 -7.90 2.62
N TRP A 68 -3.78 -7.10 2.14
CA TRP A 68 -3.91 -5.65 2.00
C TRP A 68 -3.44 -5.17 0.64
N PHE A 69 -4.14 -4.17 0.10
CA PHE A 69 -3.80 -3.45 -1.13
C PHE A 69 -3.57 -1.97 -0.78
N VAL A 70 -2.39 -1.47 -1.11
CA VAL A 70 -1.93 -0.11 -0.77
C VAL A 70 -1.61 0.63 -2.06
N ARG A 71 -2.35 1.71 -2.33
CA ARG A 71 -2.08 2.56 -3.48
C ARG A 71 -1.17 3.72 -3.08
N VAL A 72 -0.03 3.83 -3.75
CA VAL A 72 0.99 4.83 -3.48
C VAL A 72 1.12 5.76 -4.69
N ARG A 73 1.14 7.07 -4.44
CA ARG A 73 1.50 8.09 -5.42
C ARG A 73 2.92 8.54 -5.14
N PHE A 74 3.81 8.39 -6.12
CA PHE A 74 5.20 8.80 -6.00
C PHE A 74 5.35 10.31 -6.20
N ASP A 75 6.32 10.90 -5.51
CA ASP A 75 6.56 12.34 -5.61
C ASP A 75 7.05 12.71 -7.02
N SER A 76 6.63 13.88 -7.51
CA SER A 76 6.87 14.31 -8.89
C SER A 76 8.27 14.87 -9.12
N ASP A 77 8.99 15.22 -8.07
CA ASP A 77 10.33 15.80 -8.09
C ASP A 77 11.43 14.74 -8.02
N GLN A 78 11.07 13.47 -7.88
CA GLN A 78 12.04 12.38 -7.87
C GLN A 78 12.59 12.12 -9.27
N PRO A 79 13.91 11.89 -9.43
CA PRO A 79 14.53 11.64 -10.72
C PRO A 79 14.34 10.19 -11.18
N THR A 80 13.11 9.67 -11.13
CA THR A 80 12.79 8.28 -11.48
C THR A 80 11.70 8.19 -12.54
N GLY A 81 11.62 7.07 -13.26
CA GLY A 81 10.58 6.83 -14.26
C GLY A 81 9.17 6.70 -13.67
N VAL A 82 9.04 6.60 -12.35
CA VAL A 82 7.76 6.53 -11.63
C VAL A 82 7.34 7.86 -11.01
N ALA A 83 8.10 8.94 -11.20
CA ALA A 83 7.79 10.26 -10.65
C ALA A 83 6.38 10.74 -11.02
N GLY A 84 5.58 11.13 -10.02
CA GLY A 84 4.20 11.58 -10.19
C GLY A 84 3.20 10.48 -10.60
N THR A 85 3.65 9.24 -10.76
CA THR A 85 2.77 8.11 -11.09
C THR A 85 2.11 7.52 -9.84
N THR A 86 1.07 6.71 -10.05
CA THR A 86 0.39 5.98 -8.98
C THR A 86 0.48 4.49 -9.24
N THR A 87 0.94 3.74 -8.25
CA THR A 87 1.08 2.28 -8.32
C THR A 87 0.35 1.63 -7.14
N GLU A 88 -0.14 0.42 -7.36
CA GLU A 88 -0.73 -0.40 -6.31
C GLU A 88 0.28 -1.46 -5.85
N LEU A 89 0.55 -1.44 -4.54
CA LEU A 89 1.35 -2.41 -3.82
C LEU A 89 0.40 -3.36 -3.09
N PHE A 90 0.82 -4.59 -2.84
CA PHE A 90 0.00 -5.58 -2.14
C PHE A 90 0.82 -6.34 -1.09
N CYS A 91 0.18 -6.68 0.02
CA CYS A 91 0.78 -7.43 1.13
C CYS A 91 0.15 -8.82 1.22
N VAL A 92 0.96 -9.88 1.21
CA VAL A 92 0.48 -11.27 1.32
C VAL A 92 0.64 -11.76 2.75
N GLY A 93 -0.46 -12.08 3.44
CA GLY A 93 -0.42 -12.55 4.81
C GLY A 93 0.09 -13.97 4.97
N GLY A 94 0.82 -14.22 6.05
CA GLY A 94 1.14 -15.58 6.53
C GLY A 94 2.62 -15.92 6.66
N SER A 95 3.52 -15.17 6.00
CA SER A 95 4.94 -15.21 6.34
C SER A 95 5.36 -13.82 6.76
N ARG A 96 5.90 -13.76 7.96
CA ARG A 96 6.78 -12.74 8.52
C ARG A 96 7.94 -12.42 7.55
N ARG A 97 7.66 -11.87 6.36
CA ARG A 97 8.55 -10.90 5.73
C ARG A 97 8.19 -9.62 6.44
N SER A 98 8.88 -9.42 7.54
CA SER A 98 8.69 -8.31 8.44
C SER A 98 8.60 -7.02 7.64
N TRP A 99 7.82 -6.05 8.10
CA TRP A 99 8.07 -4.65 7.73
C TRP A 99 9.51 -4.20 8.05
N ALA A 100 10.27 -5.00 8.83
CA ALA A 100 11.71 -4.87 8.98
C ALA A 100 12.55 -5.41 7.80
N ASP A 101 11.99 -6.29 6.95
CA ASP A 101 12.64 -6.85 5.76
C ASP A 101 12.12 -6.23 4.44
N LEU A 102 10.98 -5.54 4.50
CA LEU A 102 10.47 -4.66 3.46
C LEU A 102 10.73 -3.24 3.93
N PRO A 103 11.78 -2.52 3.45
CA PRO A 103 12.13 -1.21 3.96
C PRO A 103 11.13 -0.18 3.45
N VAL A 104 9.94 -0.22 4.04
CA VAL A 104 8.99 0.85 4.02
C VAL A 104 9.15 1.61 5.31
N VAL A 105 10.12 2.51 5.30
CA VAL A 105 10.28 3.50 6.36
C VAL A 105 9.11 4.46 6.20
N VAL A 106 8.21 4.46 7.19
CA VAL A 106 7.27 5.55 7.39
C VAL A 106 8.12 6.71 7.87
N THR A 107 8.32 7.70 7.02
CA THR A 107 8.92 8.97 7.42
C THR A 107 7.81 9.85 7.99
N ASP A 108 7.78 9.99 9.31
CA ASP A 108 7.04 11.07 9.96
C ASP A 108 7.76 12.39 9.65
N ASP A 109 7.00 13.40 9.23
CA ASP A 109 7.45 14.82 9.20
C ASP A 109 7.64 15.35 10.63
#